data_AF-A0AAD9CVX4-F1
#
_entry.id   AF-A0AAD9CVX4-F1
#
_cell.length_a   1.000
_cell.length_b   1.000
_cell.length_c   1.000
_cell.angle_alpha   90.00
_cell.angle_beta   90.00
_cell.angle_gamma   90.00
#
_symmetry.space_group_name_H-M   'P 1'
#
loop_
_entity.id
_entity.type
_entity.pdbx_description
1 polymer ?
#
loop_
_entity_poly.entity_id
_entity_poly.type
_entity_poly.pdbx_seq_one_letter_code
_entity_poly.pdbx_strand_id
1 'polypeptide(L)'
;MLFASARPMGHFGAAQIKMASMTLATVQMDLERYKAMPVVMTEAYLDALNKLLEPLAIIRGPMGLRTWLAEVQFFMMKLKQRSFSGMPLNPRERQVLTWYAARWRELRGGACDMGRPEAQIVLMSMGEMAMF
;
A
#
# COMPACT_ATOMS: atom_id res chain seq x y z
N MET A 1 14.40 -17.30 3.61
CA MET A 1 13.26 -16.39 3.80
C MET A 1 12.18 -17.17 4.52
N LEU A 2 11.86 -16.81 5.76
CA LEU A 2 10.84 -17.52 6.55
C LEU A 2 9.47 -16.98 6.15
N PHE A 3 8.74 -17.77 5.36
CA PHE A 3 7.35 -17.50 5.00
C PHE A 3 6.45 -17.84 6.19
N ALA A 4 5.82 -16.83 6.77
CA ALA A 4 4.80 -17.05 7.81
C ALA A 4 3.53 -17.59 7.14
N SER A 5 3.09 -18.78 7.54
CA SER A 5 1.84 -19.37 7.07
C SER A 5 0.64 -18.54 7.53
N ALA A 6 -0.31 -18.31 6.62
CA ALA A 6 -1.61 -17.72 6.94
C ALA A 6 -2.33 -18.56 8.01
N ARG A 7 -2.53 -17.98 9.21
CA ARG A 7 -3.45 -18.54 10.21
C ARG A 7 -4.87 -18.09 9.87
N PRO A 8 -5.89 -18.96 9.99
CA PRO A 8 -7.29 -18.57 9.84
C PRO A 8 -7.62 -17.47 10.87
N MET A 9 -8.66 -16.66 10.62
CA MET A 9 -9.15 -15.59 11.51
C MET A 9 -9.55 -16.14 12.91
N GLY A 10 -8.57 -16.55 13.69
CA GLY A 10 -8.65 -16.80 15.11
C GLY A 10 -8.34 -15.51 15.85
N HIS A 11 -8.91 -15.37 17.04
CA HIS A 11 -8.66 -14.26 17.94
C HIS A 11 -7.17 -13.87 17.96
N PHE A 12 -6.85 -12.69 17.43
CA PHE A 12 -5.50 -12.16 17.51
C PHE A 12 -5.13 -12.01 18.98
N GLY A 13 -4.01 -12.61 19.39
CA GLY A 13 -3.55 -12.48 20.76
C GLY A 13 -3.21 -11.04 21.09
N ALA A 14 -3.33 -10.64 22.36
CA ALA A 14 -2.99 -9.29 22.82
C ALA A 14 -1.57 -8.85 22.39
N ALA A 15 -0.61 -9.79 22.35
CA ALA A 15 0.74 -9.55 21.84
C ALA A 15 0.78 -9.21 20.34
N GLN A 16 -0.03 -9.88 19.51
CA GLN A 16 -0.12 -9.60 18.07
C GLN A 16 -0.77 -8.25 17.80
N ILE A 17 -1.82 -7.90 18.54
CA ILE A 17 -2.47 -6.58 18.45
C ILE A 17 -1.47 -5.48 18.84
N LYS A 18 -0.70 -5.69 19.92
CA LYS A 18 0.33 -4.73 20.37
C LYS A 18 1.41 -4.53 19.30
N MET A 19 1.95 -5.61 18.74
CA MET A 19 2.95 -5.54 17.68
C MET A 19 2.40 -4.87 16.42
N ALA A 20 1.19 -5.23 15.99
CA ALA A 20 0.53 -4.58 14.86
C ALA A 20 0.34 -3.08 15.11
N SER A 21 -0.03 -2.69 16.34
CA SER A 21 -0.24 -1.27 16.70
C SER A 21 1.06 -0.47 16.62
N MET A 22 2.17 -1.05 17.07
CA MET A 22 3.50 -0.44 16.95
C MET A 22 3.90 -0.30 15.48
N THR A 23 3.76 -1.36 14.68
CA THR A 23 4.06 -1.32 13.25
C THR A 23 3.19 -0.30 12.52
N LEU A 24 1.89 -0.24 12.84
CA LEU A 24 0.97 0.73 12.25
C LEU A 24 1.44 2.17 12.53
N ALA A 25 1.80 2.47 13.77
CA ALA A 25 2.29 3.79 14.14
C ALA A 25 3.56 4.18 13.37
N THR A 26 4.53 3.28 13.26
CA THR A 26 5.77 3.52 12.49
C THR A 26 5.47 3.78 11.02
N VAL A 27 4.66 2.95 10.38
CA VAL A 27 4.33 3.10 8.96
C VAL A 27 3.52 4.37 8.71
N GLN A 28 2.62 4.75 9.63
CA GLN A 28 1.89 6.02 9.52
C GLN A 28 2.82 7.23 9.64
N MET A 29 3.81 7.20 10.54
CA MET A 29 4.81 8.26 10.62
C MET A 29 5.62 8.39 9.33
N ASP A 30 6.04 7.27 8.74
CA ASP A 30 6.75 7.26 7.46
C ASP A 30 5.88 7.82 6.33
N LEU A 31 4.60 7.42 6.27
CA LEU A 31 3.65 7.93 5.29
C LEU A 31 3.47 9.44 5.43
N GLU A 32 3.20 9.96 6.63
CA GLU A 32 3.06 11.41 6.84
C GLU A 32 4.33 12.17 6.43
N ARG A 33 5.51 11.61 6.72
CA ARG A 33 6.78 12.17 6.26
C ARG A 33 6.86 12.20 4.72
N TYR A 34 6.46 11.13 4.03
CA TYR A 34 6.46 11.10 2.56
C TYR A 34 5.42 12.04 1.95
N LYS A 35 4.26 12.22 2.59
CA LYS A 35 3.21 13.16 2.14
C LYS A 35 3.67 14.61 2.17
N ALA A 36 4.49 14.96 3.17
CA ALA A 36 5.08 16.29 3.33
C ALA A 36 6.20 16.60 2.33
N MET A 37 6.75 15.60 1.64
CA MET A 37 7.79 15.83 0.65
C MET A 37 7.23 16.54 -0.60
N PRO A 38 8.01 17.45 -1.22
CA PRO A 38 7.60 18.14 -2.44
C PRO A 38 7.45 17.17 -3.61
N VAL A 39 8.26 16.11 -3.64
CA VAL A 39 8.19 15.02 -4.63
C VAL A 39 8.04 13.71 -3.87
N VAL A 40 7.01 12.93 -4.22
CA VAL A 40 6.78 11.63 -3.60
C VAL A 40 7.82 10.62 -4.09
N MET A 41 8.42 9.90 -3.14
CA MET A 41 9.38 8.83 -3.42
C MET A 41 8.61 7.54 -3.73
N THR A 42 8.42 7.25 -5.02
CA THR A 42 7.56 6.14 -5.51
C THR A 42 7.84 4.81 -4.82
N GLU A 43 9.11 4.36 -4.80
CA GLU A 43 9.50 3.08 -4.20
C GLU A 43 9.23 3.03 -2.69
N ALA A 44 9.63 4.07 -1.95
CA ALA A 44 9.46 4.14 -0.51
C ALA A 44 7.98 4.22 -0.10
N TYR A 45 7.16 4.93 -0.87
CA TYR A 45 5.72 5.01 -0.61
C TYR A 45 5.02 3.68 -0.87
N LEU A 46 5.37 2.97 -1.95
CA LEU A 46 4.83 1.63 -2.25
C LEU A 46 5.24 0.60 -1.20
N ASP A 47 6.48 0.67 -0.69
CA ASP A 47 6.93 -0.16 0.43
C ASP A 47 6.14 0.12 1.71
N ALA A 48 5.90 1.40 2.04
CA ALA A 48 5.04 1.78 3.15
C ALA A 48 3.59 1.28 2.98
N LEU A 49 3.02 1.39 1.78
CA LEU A 49 1.69 0.85 1.47
C LEU A 49 1.61 -0.67 1.66
N ASN A 50 2.67 -1.41 1.31
CA ASN A 50 2.76 -2.86 1.56
C ASN A 50 2.78 -3.18 3.06
N LYS A 51 3.57 -2.44 3.83
CA LYS A 51 3.72 -2.62 5.28
C LYS A 51 2.50 -2.18 6.08
N LEU A 52 1.70 -1.25 5.54
CA LEU A 52 0.52 -0.69 6.20
C LEU A 52 -0.62 -1.71 6.33
N LEU A 53 -0.76 -2.58 5.33
CA LEU A 53 -1.99 -3.33 5.08
C LEU A 53 -2.29 -4.41 6.12
N GLU A 54 -1.28 -5.17 6.54
CA GLU A 54 -1.44 -6.23 7.54
C GLU A 54 -1.73 -5.68 8.95
N PRO A 55 -0.97 -4.69 9.47
CA PRO A 55 -1.32 -4.02 10.72
C PRO A 55 -2.74 -3.44 10.72
N LEU A 56 -3.16 -2.81 9.61
CA LEU A 56 -4.51 -2.30 9.46
C LEU A 56 -5.57 -3.40 9.52
N ALA A 57 -5.33 -4.54 8.86
CA ALA A 57 -6.25 -5.67 8.89
C ALA A 57 -6.37 -6.27 10.30
N ILE A 58 -5.26 -6.37 11.04
CA ILE A 58 -5.26 -6.90 12.43
C ILE A 58 -6.02 -5.95 13.37
N ILE A 59 -5.82 -4.64 13.25
CA ILE A 59 -6.37 -3.65 14.21
C ILE A 59 -7.79 -3.24 13.85
N ARG A 60 -8.08 -3.04 12.56
CA ARG A 60 -9.34 -2.47 12.07
C ARG A 60 -10.18 -3.46 11.28
N GLY A 61 -9.72 -4.70 11.10
CA GLY A 61 -10.44 -5.71 10.33
C GLY A 61 -10.74 -5.23 8.89
N PRO A 62 -11.94 -5.48 8.36
CA PRO A 62 -12.34 -5.06 7.01
C PRO A 62 -12.27 -3.55 6.76
N MET A 63 -12.38 -2.71 7.80
CA MET A 63 -12.25 -1.25 7.67
C MET A 63 -10.81 -0.80 7.36
N GLY A 64 -9.82 -1.67 7.60
CA GLY A 64 -8.43 -1.44 7.21
C GLY A 64 -8.26 -1.20 5.71
N LEU A 65 -9.04 -1.89 4.86
CA LEU A 65 -9.00 -1.69 3.40
C LEU A 65 -9.32 -0.25 3.02
N ARG A 66 -10.33 0.36 3.67
CA ARG A 66 -10.74 1.73 3.35
C ARG A 66 -9.62 2.73 3.64
N THR A 67 -8.93 2.57 4.76
CA THR A 67 -7.78 3.41 5.11
C THR A 67 -6.64 3.21 4.11
N TRP A 68 -6.35 1.98 3.73
CA TRP A 68 -5.33 1.70 2.71
C TRP A 68 -5.68 2.30 1.35
N LEU A 69 -6.94 2.16 0.89
CA LEU A 69 -7.40 2.75 -0.38
C LEU A 69 -7.25 4.28 -0.40
N ALA A 70 -7.53 4.96 0.72
CA ALA A 70 -7.33 6.39 0.82
C ALA A 70 -5.86 6.79 0.65
N GLU A 71 -4.93 6.01 1.20
CA GLU A 71 -3.48 6.23 1.03
C GLU A 71 -3.04 6.01 -0.43
N VAL A 72 -3.59 4.98 -1.09
CA VAL A 72 -3.31 4.74 -2.51
C VAL A 72 -3.84 5.88 -3.38
N GLN A 73 -5.06 6.37 -3.13
CA GLN A 73 -5.62 7.50 -3.86
C GLN A 73 -4.79 8.78 -3.68
N PHE A 74 -4.31 9.04 -2.46
CA PHE A 74 -3.42 10.17 -2.21
C PHE A 74 -2.12 10.04 -3.01
N PHE A 75 -1.52 8.85 -3.00
CA PHE A 75 -0.30 8.56 -3.76
C PHE A 75 -0.50 8.79 -5.26
N MET A 76 -1.60 8.30 -5.83
CA MET A 76 -1.94 8.54 -7.23
C MET A 76 -2.12 10.02 -7.55
N MET A 77 -2.80 10.78 -6.68
CA MET A 77 -2.95 12.22 -6.84
C MET A 77 -1.59 12.93 -6.90
N LYS A 78 -0.64 12.56 -6.03
CA LYS A 78 0.72 13.12 -6.02
C LYS A 78 1.47 12.78 -7.31
N LEU A 79 1.38 11.54 -7.80
CA LEU A 79 2.00 11.14 -9.06
C LEU A 79 1.42 11.92 -10.25
N LYS A 80 0.10 12.08 -10.28
CA LYS A 80 -0.59 12.87 -11.32
C LYS A 80 -0.19 14.34 -11.28
N GLN A 81 -0.14 14.96 -10.09
CA GLN A 81 0.34 16.33 -9.92
C GLN A 81 1.78 16.49 -10.44
N ARG A 82 2.66 15.56 -10.08
CA ARG A 82 4.06 15.55 -10.53
C ARG A 82 4.18 15.47 -12.06
N SER A 83 3.37 14.63 -12.71
CA SER A 83 3.30 14.54 -14.18
C SER A 83 2.87 15.87 -14.82
N PHE A 84 1.84 16.53 -14.29
CA PHE A 84 1.41 17.86 -14.78
C PHE A 84 2.44 18.97 -14.52
N SER A 85 3.30 18.83 -13.51
CA SER A 85 4.43 19.74 -13.28
C SER A 85 5.63 19.49 -14.21
N GLY A 86 5.50 18.61 -15.21
CA GLY A 86 6.58 18.32 -16.16
C GLY A 86 7.69 17.43 -15.59
N MET A 87 7.44 16.75 -14.47
CA MET A 87 8.37 15.80 -13.84
C MET A 87 7.86 14.37 -14.01
N PRO A 88 7.95 13.76 -15.20
CA PRO A 88 7.45 12.41 -15.41
C PRO A 88 8.14 11.40 -14.50
N LEU A 89 7.52 10.22 -14.37
CA LEU A 89 8.15 9.09 -13.70
C LEU A 89 9.45 8.71 -14.42
N ASN A 90 10.46 8.29 -13.68
CA ASN A 90 11.65 7.70 -14.29
C ASN A 90 11.37 6.21 -14.67
N PRO A 91 12.20 5.58 -15.53
CA PRO A 91 11.97 4.20 -15.96
C PRO A 91 11.87 3.18 -14.82
N ARG A 92 12.65 3.36 -13.75
CA ARG A 92 12.65 2.49 -12.58
C ARG A 92 11.35 2.64 -11.77
N GLU A 93 10.89 3.88 -11.57
CA GLU A 93 9.61 4.14 -10.91
C GLU A 93 8.44 3.52 -11.67
N ARG A 94 8.42 3.66 -13.01
CA ARG A 94 7.43 2.99 -13.86
C ARG A 94 7.45 1.49 -13.67
N GLN A 95 8.64 0.87 -13.75
CA GLN A 95 8.79 -0.58 -13.58
C GLN A 95 8.27 -1.05 -12.22
N VAL A 96 8.64 -0.37 -11.14
CA VAL A 96 8.20 -0.75 -9.79
C VAL A 96 6.69 -0.58 -9.64
N LEU A 97 6.12 0.50 -10.19
CA LEU A 97 4.69 0.77 -10.10
C LEU A 97 3.87 -0.26 -10.91
N THR A 98 4.30 -0.59 -12.13
CA THR A 98 3.70 -1.66 -12.94
C THR A 98 3.82 -3.02 -12.25
N TRP A 99 5.00 -3.35 -11.74
CA TRP A 99 5.22 -4.61 -11.03
C TRP A 99 4.33 -4.73 -9.80
N TYR A 100 4.26 -3.67 -8.99
CA TYR A 100 3.41 -3.62 -7.81
C TYR A 100 1.94 -3.82 -8.18
N ALA A 101 1.42 -3.06 -9.15
CA ALA A 101 0.04 -3.16 -9.60
C ALA A 101 -0.31 -4.57 -10.12
N ALA A 102 0.59 -5.19 -10.89
CA ALA A 102 0.39 -6.52 -11.46
C ALA A 102 0.48 -7.64 -10.43
N ARG A 103 1.40 -7.55 -9.46
CA ARG A 103 1.74 -8.64 -8.53
C ARG A 103 1.15 -8.50 -7.14
N TRP A 104 0.45 -7.39 -6.84
CA TRP A 104 -0.07 -7.11 -5.51
C TRP A 104 -0.88 -8.26 -4.90
N ARG A 105 -1.72 -8.98 -5.67
CA ARG A 105 -2.49 -10.11 -5.12
C ARG A 105 -1.61 -11.28 -4.72
N GLU A 106 -0.64 -11.62 -5.56
CA GLU A 106 0.27 -12.75 -5.33
C GLU A 106 1.14 -12.51 -4.09
N LEU A 107 1.56 -11.26 -3.86
CA LEU A 107 2.31 -10.87 -2.67
C LEU A 107 1.52 -11.02 -1.37
N ARG A 108 0.19 -11.15 -1.42
CA ARG A 108 -0.68 -11.05 -0.24
C ARG A 108 -1.34 -12.35 0.21
N GLY A 109 -1.17 -13.46 -0.52
CA GLY A 109 -1.20 -14.84 0.00
C GLY A 109 -2.38 -15.29 0.90
N GLY A 110 -3.51 -14.57 0.94
CA GLY A 110 -4.70 -14.94 1.73
C GLY A 110 -4.63 -14.56 3.21
N ALA A 111 -5.31 -13.46 3.55
CA ALA A 111 -5.78 -13.12 4.90
C ALA A 111 -6.82 -11.99 4.85
N CYS A 112 -6.75 -11.13 3.83
CA CYS A 112 -7.65 -9.99 3.72
C CYS A 112 -8.75 -10.12 2.66
N ASP A 113 -8.70 -11.08 1.71
CA ASP A 113 -9.67 -11.19 0.58
C ASP A 113 -10.16 -9.83 0.04
N MET A 114 -9.25 -8.85 -0.05
CA MET A 114 -9.57 -7.45 -0.40
C MET A 114 -9.74 -7.26 -1.90
N GLY A 115 -10.02 -8.34 -2.63
CA GLY A 115 -10.39 -8.32 -4.05
C GLY A 115 -11.78 -7.76 -4.27
N ARG A 116 -12.08 -6.60 -3.69
CA ARG A 116 -13.26 -5.82 -4.06
C ARG A 116 -13.01 -5.10 -5.38
N PRO A 117 -14.05 -4.87 -6.21
CA PRO A 117 -13.89 -4.21 -7.50
C PRO A 117 -13.13 -2.88 -7.42
N GLU A 118 -13.30 -2.09 -6.36
CA GLU A 118 -12.67 -0.78 -6.20
C GLU A 118 -11.15 -0.87 -6.05
N ALA A 119 -10.65 -1.85 -5.29
CA ALA A 119 -9.20 -2.05 -5.14
C ALA A 119 -8.56 -2.49 -6.45
N GLN A 120 -9.26 -3.30 -7.25
CA GLN A 120 -8.78 -3.73 -8.55
C GLN A 120 -8.72 -2.56 -9.54
N ILE A 121 -9.78 -1.74 -9.58
CA ILE A 121 -9.83 -0.53 -10.41
C ILE A 121 -8.67 0.40 -10.05
N VAL A 122 -8.45 0.66 -8.76
CA VAL A 122 -7.36 1.52 -8.30
C VAL A 122 -6.00 0.98 -8.72
N LEU A 123 -5.75 -0.33 -8.60
CA LEU A 123 -4.49 -0.94 -9.02
C LEU A 123 -4.31 -0.93 -10.54
N MET A 124 -5.37 -1.15 -11.32
CA MET A 124 -5.35 -1.00 -12.78
C MET A 124 -5.01 0.44 -13.17
N SER A 125 -5.70 1.42 -12.58
CA SER A 125 -5.42 2.84 -12.81
C SER A 125 -4.00 3.22 -12.40
N MET A 126 -3.45 2.64 -11.33
CA MET A 126 -2.03 2.81 -11.02
C MET A 126 -1.17 2.27 -12.16
N GLY A 127 -1.39 1.04 -12.61
CA GLY A 127 -0.66 0.46 -13.73
C GLY A 127 -0.69 1.34 -15.00
N GLU A 128 -1.83 1.98 -15.29
CA GLU A 128 -1.96 2.92 -16.40
C GLU A 128 -1.13 4.20 -16.22
N MET A 129 -1.05 4.75 -15.00
CA MET A 129 -0.20 5.92 -14.74
C MET A 129 1.27 5.65 -15.02
N ALA A 130 1.73 4.39 -14.92
CA ALA A 130 3.11 4.05 -15.26
C ALA A 130 3.41 4.20 -16.76
N MET A 131 2.40 4.36 -17.63
CA MET A 131 2.59 4.53 -19.07
C MET A 131 2.88 5.99 -19.47
N PHE A 132 2.66 6.94 -18.55
CA PHE A 132 2.83 8.38 -18.77
C PHE A 132 4.05 8.94 -18.01
#